data_AF-A0A0D0CI35-F1
#
_entry.id   AF-A0A0D0CI35-F1
#
_cell.length_a   1.000
_cell.length_b   1.000
_cell.length_c   1.000
_cell.angle_alpha   90.00
_cell.angle_beta   90.00
_cell.angle_gamma   90.00
#
_symmetry.space_group_name_H-M   'P 1'
#
loop_
_entity.id
_entity.type
_entity.pdbx_description
1 polymer ?
#
loop_
_entity_poly.entity_id
_entity_poly.type
_entity_poly.pdbx_seq_one_letter_code
_entity_poly.pdbx_strand_id
1 'polypeptide(L)' 'MGFLNFNLTADLTPLFTWNTKQLFLSLEAEYENIHGVHNTIVLWDRIVRRPEDARVKVVGAKNKYAYKEIGGKGFGKG' A
#
# COMPACT_ATOMS: atom_id res chain seq x y z
N MET A 1 8.96 16.46 -3.26
CA MET A 1 8.03 15.43 -2.75
C MET A 1 7.62 14.55 -3.92
N GLY A 2 8.18 13.35 -4.03
CA GLY A 2 7.85 12.43 -5.12
C GLY A 2 6.49 11.76 -4.85
N PHE A 3 5.56 11.87 -5.79
CA PHE A 3 4.31 11.12 -5.75
C PHE A 3 4.49 9.91 -6.66
N LEU A 4 4.44 8.70 -6.08
CA LEU A 4 4.26 7.50 -6.89
C LEU A 4 2.85 7.55 -7.48
N ASN A 5 2.76 7.54 -8.82
CA ASN A 5 1.52 7.35 -9.54
C ASN A 5 1.52 5.92 -10.06
N PHE A 6 0.54 5.13 -9.64
CA PHE A 6 0.39 3.77 -10.14
C PHE A 6 -1.05 3.51 -10.56
N ASN A 7 -1.18 2.55 -11.48
CA ASN A 7 -2.46 2.01 -11.92
C ASN A 7 -2.48 0.53 -11.53
N LEU A 8 -3.57 0.07 -10.90
CA LEU A 8 -3.76 -1.33 -10.50
C LEU A 8 -5.12 -1.80 -11.01
N THR A 9 -5.13 -2.93 -11.71
CA THR A 9 -6.36 -3.65 -12.05
C THR A 9 -6.22 -5.09 -11.56
N ALA A 10 -7.13 -5.54 -10.71
CA ALA A 10 -7.13 -6.89 -10.18
C ALA A 10 -8.57 -7.38 -10.03
N ASP A 11 -8.82 -8.62 -10.45
CA ASP A 11 -10.06 -9.32 -10.17
C ASP A 11 -9.85 -10.24 -8.97
N LEU A 12 -10.35 -9.81 -7.81
CA LEU A 12 -10.26 -10.55 -6.55
C LEU A 12 -11.55 -11.31 -6.23
N THR A 13 -12.53 -11.30 -7.14
CA THR A 13 -13.80 -12.01 -6.98
C THR A 13 -13.60 -13.49 -6.62
N PRO A 14 -12.63 -14.22 -7.20
CA PRO A 14 -12.39 -15.63 -6.86
C PRO A 14 -11.92 -15.85 -5.40
N LEU A 15 -11.41 -14.82 -4.72
CA LEU A 15 -10.95 -14.92 -3.33
C LEU A 15 -12.10 -14.81 -2.32
N PHE A 16 -13.28 -14.37 -2.76
CA PHE A 16 -14.48 -14.37 -1.94
C PHE A 16 -15.14 -15.75 -1.97
N THR A 17 -14.98 -16.48 -0.87
CA THR A 17 -15.69 -17.74 -0.61
C THR A 17 -16.77 -17.51 0.44
N TRP A 18 -17.53 -18.56 0.77
CA TRP A 18 -18.55 -18.52 1.82
C TRP A 18 -18.01 -18.04 3.19
N ASN A 19 -16.71 -18.20 3.46
CA ASN A 19 -16.07 -17.81 4.72
C ASN A 19 -15.25 -16.50 4.63
N THR A 20 -15.10 -15.91 3.44
CA THR A 20 -14.30 -14.70 3.27
C THR A 20 -15.08 -13.47 3.72
N LYS A 21 -14.73 -12.89 4.86
CA LYS A 21 -15.39 -11.68 5.39
C LYS A 21 -14.88 -10.38 4.76
N GLN A 22 -13.58 -10.28 4.51
CA GLN A 22 -12.94 -9.12 3.88
C GLN A 22 -11.54 -9.48 3.38
N LEU A 23 -11.05 -8.73 2.39
CA LEU A 23 -9.68 -8.80 1.90
C LEU A 23 -8.93 -7.51 2.28
N PHE A 24 -7.68 -7.66 2.69
CA PHE A 24 -6.76 -6.54 2.90
C PHE A 24 -5.73 -6.56 1.77
N LEU A 25 -5.65 -5.46 1.02
CA LEU A 25 -4.68 -5.28 -0.04
C LEU A 25 -3.67 -4.23 0.41
N SER A 26 -2.38 -4.53 0.25
CA SER A 26 -1.29 -3.57 0.38
C SER A 26 -0.46 -3.55 -0.90
N LEU A 27 0.08 -2.37 -1.23
CA LEU A 27 1.18 -2.21 -2.16
C LEU A 27 2.39 -1.79 -1.35
N GLU A 28 3.43 -2.62 -1.37
CA GLU A 28 4.64 -2.43 -0.60
C GLU A 28 5.84 -2.18 -1.53
N ALA A 29 6.77 -1.35 -1.08
CA ALA A 29 8.06 -1.17 -1.72
C ALA A 29 9.16 -1.56 -0.74
N GLU A 30 10.05 -2.42 -1.21
CA GLU A 30 11.27 -2.80 -0.52
C GLU A 30 12.42 -2.01 -1.14
N TYR A 31 13.26 -1.43 -0.29
CA TYR A 31 14.46 -0.72 -0.72
C TYR A 31 15.58 -0.87 0.30
N GLU A 32 16.80 -0.80 -0.20
CA GLU A 32 18.00 -0.74 0.62
C GLU A 32 18.43 0.73 0.76
N ASN A 33 18.69 1.16 1.98
CA ASN A 33 19.24 2.50 2.21
C ASN A 33 20.76 2.54 1.99
N ILE A 34 21.33 3.74 2.02
CA ILE A 34 22.78 3.94 1.84
C ILE A 34 23.66 3.23 2.90
N HIS A 35 23.06 2.74 3.99
CA HIS A 35 23.71 2.01 5.07
C HIS A 35 23.53 0.49 4.98
N GLY A 36 22.98 -0.02 3.88
CA GLY A 36 22.75 -1.45 3.66
C GLY A 36 21.58 -2.04 4.45
N VAL A 37 20.68 -1.18 4.97
CA VAL A 37 19.50 -1.63 5.71
C VAL A 37 18.34 -1.84 4.74
N HIS A 38 17.78 -3.04 4.74
CA HIS A 38 16.53 -3.36 4.05
C HIS A 38 15.34 -2.75 4.78
N ASN A 39 14.55 -1.95 4.06
CA ASN A 39 13.35 -1.30 4.57
C ASN A 39 12.16 -1.63 3.67
N THR A 40 11.02 -1.92 4.29
CA THR A 40 9.74 -2.13 3.61
C THR A 40 8.77 -1.04 4.02
N ILE A 41 8.14 -0.39 3.03
CA ILE A 41 7.12 0.64 3.26
C ILE A 41 5.82 0.32 2.54
N VAL A 42 4.69 0.58 3.19
CA VAL A 42 3.36 0.49 2.57
C VAL A 42 3.06 1.80 1.84
N LEU A 43 2.88 1.72 0.52
CA LEU A 43 2.60 2.86 -0.36
C LEU A 43 1.10 3.12 -0.51
N TRP A 44 0.31 2.04 -0.44
CA TRP A 44 -1.13 2.10 -0.59
C TRP A 44 -1.77 0.88 0.07
N ASP A 45 -2.96 1.07 0.62
CA ASP A 45 -3.76 0.00 1.20
C ASP A 45 -5.25 0.18 0.84
N ARG A 46 -5.97 -0.94 0.75
CA ARG A 46 -7.43 -0.96 0.62
C ARG A 46 -8.02 -2.18 1.31
N ILE A 47 -9.13 -1.96 2.00
CA ILE A 47 -9.95 -3.05 2.53
C ILE A 47 -11.12 -3.26 1.56
N VAL A 48 -11.24 -4.47 1.00
CA VAL A 48 -12.37 -4.89 0.18
C VAL A 48 -13.30 -5.72 1.07
N ARG A 49 -14.47 -5.18 1.38
CA ARG A 49 -15.41 -5.79 2.34
C ARG A 49 -16.45 -6.69 1.68
N ARG A 50 -16.67 -6.56 0.38
CA ARG A 50 -17.75 -7.24 -0.33
C ARG A 50 -17.28 -7.75 -1.69
N PRO A 51 -17.84 -8.86 -2.21
CA PRO A 51 -17.52 -9.38 -3.54
C PRO A 51 -17.79 -8.37 -4.67
N GLU A 52 -18.82 -7.53 -4.52
CA GLU A 52 -19.15 -6.46 -5.47
C GLU A 52 -18.03 -5.43 -5.64
N ASP A 53 -17.20 -5.25 -4.61
CA ASP A 53 -16.03 -4.36 -4.59
C ASP A 53 -14.72 -5.06 -5.00
N ALA A 54 -14.77 -6.37 -5.30
CA ALA A 54 -13.58 -7.20 -5.53
C ALA A 54 -12.91 -6.99 -6.88
N ARG A 55 -13.60 -6.31 -7.81
CA ARG A 55 -12.98 -5.81 -9.04
C ARG A 55 -12.31 -4.48 -8.76
N VAL A 56 -11.06 -4.55 -8.33
CA VAL A 56 -10.27 -3.39 -7.95
C VAL A 56 -9.68 -2.76 -9.20
N LYS A 57 -10.11 -1.53 -9.49
CA LYS A 57 -9.49 -0.65 -10.49
C LYS A 57 -9.08 0.65 -9.82
N VAL A 58 -7.78 0.90 -9.82
CA VAL A 58 -7.15 2.10 -9.26
C VAL A 58 -6.41 2.79 -10.39
N VAL A 59 -6.72 4.07 -10.64
CA VAL A 59 -6.08 4.87 -11.68
C VAL A 59 -5.54 6.15 -11.05
N GLY A 60 -4.26 6.42 -11.24
CA GLY A 60 -3.61 7.63 -10.71
C GLY A 60 -3.65 7.73 -9.18
N ALA A 61 -3.59 6.59 -8.48
CA ALA A 61 -3.49 6.63 -7.02
C ALA A 61 -2.18 7.29 -6.62
N LYS A 62 -2.30 8.20 -5.66
CA LYS A 62 -1.17 8.81 -4.98
C LYS A 62 -0.80 7.96 -3.78
N ASN A 63 0.49 7.91 -3.48
CA ASN A 63 0.99 7.30 -2.25
C ASN A 63 0.26 7.90 -1.04
N LYS A 64 -0.30 7.03 -0.18
CA LYS A 64 -1.04 7.42 1.02
C LYS A 64 -0.11 7.91 2.13
N TYR A 65 1.14 7.46 2.15
CA TYR A 65 2.14 7.83 3.14
C TYR A 65 3.35 8.47 2.46
N ALA A 66 3.62 9.75 2.75
CA ALA A 66 4.82 10.41 2.26
C ALA A 66 6.07 9.61 2.70
N TYR A 67 7.01 9.38 1.77
CA TYR A 67 8.31 8.75 2.01
C TYR A 67 8.98 9.45 3.19
N LYS A 68 8.87 8.87 4.38
CA LYS A 68 9.56 9.32 5.59
C LYS A 68 10.63 8.26 5.80
N GLU A 69 11.88 8.61 5.49
CA GLU A 69 13.02 7.81 5.91
C GLU A 69 12.87 7.57 7.42
N ILE A 70 12.56 6.33 7.79
CA ILE A 70 12.64 5.91 9.18
C ILE A 70 14.13 5.63 9.41
N GLY A 71 14.90 6.71 9.48
CA GLY A 71 16.36 6.67 9.38
C GLY A 71 17.00 8.01 9.72
N GLY A 72 16.54 8.66 10.79
CA GLY A 72 17.15 9.88 11.28
C GLY A 72 16.18 10.69 12.13
N LYS A 73 16.40 10.68 13.45
CA LYS A 73 15.79 11.52 14.49
C LYS A 73 14.48 12.20 14.08
N GLY A 74 13.38 11.69 14.64
CA GLY A 74 12.14 12.44 14.72
C GLY A 74 12.39 13.80 15.37
N PHE A 75 12.46 14.84 14.55
CA PHE A 75 12.21 16.21 14.98
C PHE A 75 10.70 16.33 15.20
N GLY A 76 10.27 15.93 16.39
CA GLY A 76 9.02 16.35 17.01
C GLY A 76 9.36 17.36 18.10
N LYS A 77 8.92 18.59 17.91
CA LYS A 77 9.01 19.68 18.89
C LYS A 77 8.36 19.30 20.23
N GLY A 78 9.03 19.69 21.30
CA GLY A 78 8.54 19.84 22.67
C GLY A 78 9.56 20.67 23.43
#